data_AF-A0A957W743-F1
#
_entry.id   AF-A0A957W743-F1
#
_cell.length_a   1.000
_cell.length_b   1.000
_cell.length_c   1.000
_cell.angle_alpha   90.00
_cell.angle_beta   90.00
_cell.angle_gamma   90.00
#
_symmetry.space_group_name_H-M   'P 1'
#
loop_
_entity.id
_entity.type
_entity.pdbx_description
1 polymer ?
#
loop_
_entity_poly.entity_id
_entity_poly.type
_entity_poly.pdbx_seq_one_letter_code
_entity_poly.pdbx_strand_id
1 'polypeptide(L)'
;MAGSFDQVYASWKADPQGFWAKAAEDIDWYEKWDKVLDDSNPPFYRWFPGAVVNTCYNAIDRHVEKGRADQLALIYDSPVTNTIKKYTYSELK
;
A
#
# COMPACT_ATOMS: atom_id res chain seq x y z
N MET A 1 12.75 4.23 13.22
CA MET A 1 13.67 3.09 13.41
C MET A 1 12.82 1.83 13.46
N ALA A 2 12.98 0.93 12.49
CA ALA A 2 12.36 -0.39 12.58
C ALA A 2 13.06 -1.17 13.70
N GLY A 3 12.29 -1.85 14.57
CA GLY A 3 12.86 -2.76 15.56
C GLY A 3 13.59 -3.92 14.88
N SER A 4 14.36 -4.69 15.65
CA SER A 4 14.90 -5.97 15.15
C SER A 4 13.77 -6.88 14.65
N PHE A 5 14.07 -7.79 13.74
CA PHE A 5 13.09 -8.74 13.20
C PHE A 5 12.32 -9.46 14.32
N ASP A 6 13.03 -9.95 15.35
CA ASP A 6 12.42 -10.66 16.48
C ASP A 6 11.41 -9.79 17.24
N GLN A 7 11.69 -8.51 17.41
CA GLN A 7 10.78 -7.57 18.07
C GLN A 7 9.53 -7.30 17.22
N VAL A 8 9.70 -7.09 15.91
CA VAL A 8 8.56 -6.89 14.99
C VAL A 8 7.68 -8.13 14.96
N TYR A 9 8.28 -9.31 14.86
CA TYR A 9 7.57 -10.58 14.83
C TYR A 9 6.85 -10.88 16.14
N ALA A 10 7.50 -10.62 17.28
CA ALA A 10 6.86 -10.72 18.60
C ALA A 10 5.67 -9.77 18.72
N SER A 11 5.76 -8.54 18.18
CA SER A 11 4.65 -7.58 18.21
C SER A 11 3.45 -8.03 17.37
N TRP A 12 3.69 -8.58 16.18
CA TRP A 12 2.63 -9.18 15.35
C TRP A 12 1.96 -10.36 16.05
N LYS A 13 2.75 -11.26 16.68
CA LYS A 13 2.20 -12.40 17.42
C LYS A 13 1.35 -11.97 18.62
N ALA A 14 1.78 -10.93 19.33
CA ALA A 14 1.10 -10.46 20.53
C ALA A 14 -0.24 -9.77 20.21
N ASP A 15 -0.32 -9.00 19.12
CA ASP A 15 -1.53 -8.33 18.69
C ASP A 15 -1.61 -8.24 17.15
N PRO A 16 -2.11 -9.28 16.46
CA PRO A 16 -2.20 -9.28 15.00
C PRO A 16 -3.14 -8.20 14.44
N GLN A 17 -4.27 -7.95 15.11
CA GLN A 17 -5.28 -6.98 14.65
C GLN A 17 -4.71 -5.56 14.74
N GLY A 18 -4.12 -5.18 15.88
CA GLY A 18 -3.50 -3.87 16.05
C GLY A 18 -2.24 -3.69 15.19
N PHE A 19 -1.44 -4.74 15.02
CA PHE A 19 -0.28 -4.72 14.14
C PHE A 19 -0.68 -4.36 12.69
N TRP A 20 -1.68 -5.07 12.14
CA TRP A 20 -2.13 -4.84 10.78
C TRP A 20 -2.98 -3.57 10.63
N ALA A 21 -3.76 -3.18 11.64
CA ALA A 21 -4.43 -1.87 11.68
C ALA A 21 -3.42 -0.75 11.48
N LYS A 22 -2.33 -0.77 12.27
CA LYS A 22 -1.28 0.26 12.23
C LYS A 22 -0.62 0.34 10.86
N ALA A 23 -0.31 -0.78 10.23
CA ALA A 23 0.27 -0.80 8.89
C ALA A 23 -0.72 -0.27 7.83
N ALA A 24 -2.01 -0.56 7.98
CA ALA A 24 -3.03 -0.12 7.04
C ALA A 24 -3.29 1.39 7.08
N GLU A 25 -2.86 2.10 8.14
CA GLU A 25 -2.88 3.58 8.19
C GLU A 25 -1.97 4.25 7.15
N ASP A 26 -1.00 3.53 6.55
CA ASP A 26 -0.13 4.06 5.49
C ASP A 26 -0.82 4.14 4.11
N ILE A 27 -2.07 3.67 4.03
CA ILE A 27 -2.90 3.70 2.83
C ILE A 27 -3.95 4.81 2.97
N ASP A 28 -4.21 5.52 1.88
CA ASP A 28 -5.27 6.53 1.82
C ASP A 28 -6.59 5.83 1.48
N TRP A 29 -7.48 5.74 2.46
CA TRP A 29 -8.81 5.12 2.35
C TRP A 29 -9.88 6.19 2.15
N TYR A 30 -10.89 5.88 1.33
CA TYR A 30 -12.11 6.69 1.29
C TYR A 30 -13.00 6.38 2.51
N GLU A 31 -13.11 5.10 2.85
CA GLU A 31 -13.78 4.62 4.07
C GLU A 31 -12.89 3.58 4.74
N LYS A 32 -12.66 3.74 6.05
CA LYS A 32 -11.88 2.77 6.83
C LYS A 32 -12.68 1.48 7.03
N TRP A 33 -11.95 0.38 7.17
CA TRP A 33 -12.50 -0.94 7.44
C TRP A 33 -13.32 -0.99 8.74
N ASP A 34 -14.28 -1.91 8.80
CA ASP A 34 -15.04 -2.24 10.01
C ASP A 34 -14.23 -3.15 10.95
N LYS A 35 -13.43 -4.06 10.38
CA LYS A 35 -12.55 -5.00 11.09
C LYS A 35 -11.28 -5.21 10.27
N VAL A 36 -10.15 -5.47 10.92
CA VAL A 36 -8.90 -5.74 10.19
C VAL A 36 -8.92 -7.15 9.59
N LEU A 37 -9.23 -8.16 10.42
CA LEU A 37 -9.41 -9.54 9.97
C LEU A 37 -10.76 -10.08 10.44
N ASP A 38 -11.63 -10.40 9.50
CA ASP A 38 -12.83 -11.20 9.70
C ASP A 38 -12.51 -12.68 9.51
N ASP A 39 -12.56 -13.40 10.62
CA ASP A 39 -12.28 -14.81 10.84
C ASP A 39 -13.54 -15.60 11.21
N SER A 40 -14.73 -15.00 11.06
CA SER A 40 -16.00 -15.61 11.45
C SER A 40 -16.41 -16.82 10.60
N ASN A 41 -15.83 -16.99 9.40
CA ASN A 41 -16.17 -18.08 8.49
C ASN A 41 -14.93 -18.80 7.91
N PRO A 42 -14.15 -19.56 8.70
CA PRO A 42 -13.03 -20.34 8.16
C PRO A 42 -13.50 -21.38 7.11
N PRO A 43 -12.76 -21.58 6.01
CA PRO A 43 -11.47 -20.99 5.65
C PRO A 43 -11.56 -19.66 4.87
N PHE A 44 -12.73 -19.04 4.77
CA PHE A 44 -13.00 -17.82 4.00
C PHE A 44 -12.74 -16.54 4.82
N TYR A 45 -11.48 -16.32 5.19
CA TYR A 45 -11.05 -15.11 5.86
C TYR A 45 -11.17 -13.87 4.96
N ARG A 46 -11.54 -12.73 5.55
CA ARG A 46 -11.60 -11.44 4.83
C ARG A 46 -10.77 -10.39 5.55
N TRP A 47 -9.93 -9.70 4.80
CA TRP A 47 -9.14 -8.58 5.31
C TRP A 47 -9.82 -7.26 4.98
N PHE A 48 -9.88 -6.37 5.97
CA PHE A 48 -10.41 -5.03 5.85
C PHE A 48 -11.84 -4.94 5.26
N PRO A 49 -12.80 -5.83 5.63
CA PRO A 49 -14.18 -5.69 5.16
C PRO A 49 -14.75 -4.30 5.52
N GLY A 50 -15.62 -3.81 4.64
CA GLY A 50 -16.21 -2.47 4.76
C GLY A 50 -15.32 -1.35 4.22
N ALA A 51 -14.02 -1.59 4.02
CA ALA A 51 -13.13 -0.56 3.51
C ALA A 51 -13.44 -0.20 2.05
N VAL A 52 -13.36 1.10 1.75
CA VAL A 52 -13.47 1.62 0.38
C VAL A 52 -12.15 2.28 0.00
N VAL A 53 -11.54 1.80 -1.07
CA VAL A 53 -10.22 2.24 -1.53
C VAL A 53 -10.12 2.15 -3.05
N ASN A 54 -9.25 2.98 -3.62
CA ASN A 54 -8.82 2.84 -5.01
C ASN A 54 -7.31 2.64 -5.06
N THR A 55 -6.88 1.55 -5.68
CA THR A 55 -5.46 1.20 -5.81
C THR A 55 -4.70 2.20 -6.68
N CYS A 56 -5.30 2.69 -7.77
CA CYS A 56 -4.68 3.70 -8.64
C CYS A 56 -4.45 5.01 -7.88
N TYR A 57 -5.44 5.45 -7.08
CA TYR A 57 -5.29 6.65 -6.24
C TYR A 57 -4.07 6.53 -5.31
N ASN A 58 -3.92 5.38 -4.65
CA ASN A 58 -2.78 5.12 -3.77
C ASN A 58 -1.44 4.93 -4.50
N ALA A 59 -1.47 4.45 -5.75
CA ALA A 59 -0.28 4.16 -6.53
C ALA A 59 0.23 5.38 -7.31
N ILE A 60 -0.65 6.30 -7.72
CA ILE A 60 -0.34 7.43 -8.61
C ILE A 60 -0.82 8.76 -8.00
N ASP A 61 -2.13 8.96 -7.89
CA ASP A 61 -2.73 10.26 -7.61
C ASP A 61 -2.22 10.90 -6.32
N ARG A 62 -2.21 10.15 -5.20
CA ARG A 62 -1.77 10.67 -3.91
C ARG A 62 -0.33 11.17 -3.93
N HIS A 63 0.51 10.62 -4.81
CA HIS A 63 1.91 11.03 -4.92
C HIS A 63 2.02 12.36 -5.67
N VAL A 64 1.22 12.56 -6.72
CA VAL A 64 1.10 13.87 -7.39
C VAL A 64 0.60 14.92 -6.39
N GLU A 65 -0.49 14.63 -5.68
CA GLU A 65 -1.15 15.55 -4.73
C GLU A 65 -0.25 15.91 -3.53
N LYS A 66 0.58 14.98 -3.07
CA LYS A 66 1.53 15.18 -1.94
C LYS A 66 2.89 15.74 -2.40
N GLY A 67 2.95 16.37 -3.58
CA GLY A 67 4.13 17.12 -4.03
C GLY A 67 5.24 16.30 -4.69
N ARG A 68 4.96 15.06 -5.11
CA ARG A 68 5.92 14.20 -5.83
C ARG A 68 5.61 14.12 -7.34
N ALA A 69 4.88 15.11 -7.87
CA ALA A 69 4.44 15.15 -9.27
C ALA A 69 5.59 14.95 -10.27
N ASP A 70 6.70 15.66 -10.07
CA ASP A 70 7.90 15.61 -10.95
C ASP A 70 8.84 14.44 -10.64
N GLN A 71 8.52 13.63 -9.62
CA GLN A 71 9.35 12.48 -9.28
C GLN A 71 9.12 11.36 -10.31
N LEU A 72 10.21 10.75 -10.80
CA LEU A 72 10.14 9.55 -11.64
C LEU A 72 9.40 8.42 -10.90
N ALA A 73 8.40 7.87 -11.57
CA ALA A 73 7.55 6.77 -11.11
C ALA A 73 7.81 5.48 -11.90
N LEU A 74 8.07 5.59 -13.21
CA LEU A 74 8.39 4.46 -14.07
C LEU A 74 9.61 4.76 -14.94
N ILE A 75 10.55 3.82 -14.98
CA ILE A 75 11.64 3.80 -15.94
C ILE A 75 11.41 2.58 -16.83
N TYR A 76 11.01 2.82 -18.07
CA TYR A 76 10.90 1.80 -19.09
C TYR A 76 12.25 1.65 -19.78
N ASP A 77 12.89 0.50 -19.61
CA ASP A 77 14.16 0.15 -20.24
C ASP A 77 13.99 -1.13 -21.07
N SER A 78 14.07 -0.97 -22.38
CA SER A 78 13.91 -2.05 -23.35
C SER A 78 15.20 -2.21 -24.16
N PRO A 79 16.04 -3.21 -23.84
CA PRO A 79 17.30 -3.43 -24.56
C PRO A 79 17.06 -3.93 -25.99
N VAL A 80 15.97 -4.67 -26.22
CA VAL A 80 15.59 -5.18 -27.55
C VAL A 80 15.22 -4.08 -28.54
N THR A 81 14.69 -2.95 -28.05
CA THR A 81 14.39 -1.78 -28.88
C THR A 81 15.38 -0.64 -28.66
N ASN A 82 16.45 -0.87 -27.90
CA ASN A 82 17.41 0.15 -27.45
C ASN A 82 16.72 1.45 -26.98
N THR A 83 15.64 1.31 -26.19
CA THR A 83 14.77 2.43 -25.80
C THR A 83 14.74 2.56 -24.29
N ILE A 84 15.05 3.77 -23.81
CA ILE A 84 14.85 4.16 -22.41
C ILE A 84 13.86 5.32 -22.38
N LYS A 85 12.74 5.14 -21.67
CA LYS A 85 11.75 6.20 -21.39
C LYS A 85 11.56 6.32 -19.89
N LYS A 86 11.33 7.54 -19.44
CA LYS A 86 11.13 7.86 -18.02
C LYS A 86 9.82 8.63 -17.91
N TYR A 87 9.01 8.24 -16.93
CA TYR A 87 7.72 8.85 -16.65
C TYR A 87 7.68 9.28 -15.20
N THR A 88 7.36 10.55 -14.98
CA THR A 88 7.03 11.12 -13.67
C THR A 88 5.65 10.66 -13.21
N TYR A 89 5.31 10.84 -11.94
CA TYR A 89 3.95 10.57 -11.46
C TYR A 89 2.90 11.38 -12.21
N SER A 90 3.19 12.64 -12.56
CA SER A 90 2.26 13.48 -13.31
C SER A 90 2.04 13.03 -14.76
N GLU A 91 3.01 12.36 -15.38
CA GLU A 91 2.88 11.83 -16.74
C GLU A 91 2.17 10.46 -16.79
N LEU A 92 2.04 9.78 -15.65
CA LEU A 92 1.30 8.52 -15.51
C LEU A 92 -0.15 8.68 -15.09
N LYS A 93 -0.54 9.87 -14.62
CA LYS A 93 -1.91 10.21 -14.22
C LYS A 93 -2.76 10.55 -15.44
#